data_AF-A0A923WGF7-F1
#
_entry.id   AF-A0A923WGF7-F1
#
_cell.length_a   1.000
_cell.length_b   1.000
_cell.length_c   1.000
_cell.angle_alpha   90.00
_cell.angle_beta   90.00
_cell.angle_gamma   90.00
#
_symmetry.space_group_name_H-M   'P 1'
#
loop_
_entity.id
_entity.type
_entity.pdbx_description
1 polymer ?
#
loop_
_entity_poly.entity_id
_entity_poly.type
_entity_poly.pdbx_seq_one_letter_code
_entity_poly.pdbx_strand_id
1 'polypeptide(L)'
;MKQVFFIVLYFLVVWYSYAQESNLKNFKGNTVYIYTLTEQNVLDIHIHKKTGKPLEYLHTLIDSVHTDSLPIYRFQPGYYFLVRVTGNRLAIEEKIITTIFPQLLHNGNDFQLLLYDEQGNPVTNAVVLLDDTKIEYNSELNSYCYKDRIHNGLTKIYYSGEFLFREIVVCGEKKGIGY
;
A
#
# COMPACT_ATOMS: atom_id res chain seq x y z
N MET A 1 -66.84 3.20 0.25
CA MET A 1 -66.06 2.33 1.17
C MET A 1 -64.89 1.62 0.51
N LYS A 2 -65.05 0.90 -0.62
CA LYS A 2 -63.93 0.23 -1.30
C LYS A 2 -62.77 1.16 -1.70
N GLN A 3 -63.05 2.37 -2.19
CA GLN A 3 -62.00 3.33 -2.59
C GLN A 3 -61.15 3.85 -1.42
N VAL A 4 -61.74 4.06 -0.25
CA VAL A 4 -61.02 4.51 0.97
C VAL A 4 -60.05 3.43 1.45
N PHE A 5 -60.46 2.16 1.35
CA PHE A 5 -59.61 1.03 1.72
C PHE A 5 -58.33 0.95 0.87
N PHE A 6 -58.43 1.16 -0.44
CA PHE A 6 -57.25 1.15 -1.33
C PHE A 6 -56.30 2.33 -1.09
N ILE A 7 -56.82 3.51 -0.72
CA ILE A 7 -55.98 4.68 -0.41
C ILE A 7 -55.19 4.44 0.88
N VAL A 8 -55.82 3.88 1.91
CA VAL A 8 -55.14 3.53 3.16
C VAL A 8 -54.09 2.44 2.93
N LEU A 9 -54.42 1.42 2.12
CA LEU A 9 -53.47 0.36 1.77
C LEU A 9 -52.25 0.92 1.01
N TYR A 10 -52.48 1.84 0.06
CA TYR A 10 -51.40 2.51 -0.68
C TYR A 10 -50.49 3.32 0.25
N PHE A 11 -51.08 4.09 1.18
CA PHE A 11 -50.30 4.84 2.18
C PHE A 11 -49.47 3.93 3.08
N LEU A 12 -50.01 2.80 3.52
CA LEU A 12 -49.26 1.82 4.31
C LEU A 12 -48.07 1.27 3.52
N VAL A 13 -48.26 0.88 2.26
CA VAL A 13 -47.17 0.33 1.41
C VAL A 13 -46.05 1.36 1.18
N VAL A 14 -46.39 2.63 0.95
CA VAL A 14 -45.38 3.69 0.78
C VAL A 14 -44.60 3.91 2.08
N TRP A 15 -45.26 3.90 3.23
CA TRP A 15 -44.59 4.04 4.54
C TRP A 15 -43.65 2.88 4.87
N TYR A 16 -43.99 1.65 4.47
CA TYR A 16 -43.10 0.50 4.64
C TYR A 16 -41.82 0.60 3.80
N SER A 17 -41.87 1.21 2.62
CA SER A 17 -40.69 1.38 1.75
C SER A 17 -39.69 2.42 2.29
N TYR A 18 -40.17 3.49 2.93
CA TYR A 18 -39.30 4.51 3.55
C TYR A 18 -38.63 4.02 4.85
N ALA A 19 -39.20 3.03 5.53
CA ALA A 19 -38.60 2.47 6.75
C ALA A 19 -37.41 1.52 6.48
N GLN A 20 -37.15 1.14 5.22
CA GLN A 20 -36.07 0.22 4.82
C GLN A 20 -34.80 0.92 4.31
N GLU A 21 -34.60 2.21 4.56
CA GLU A 21 -33.25 2.81 4.49
C GLU A 21 -32.42 2.32 5.70
N SER A 22 -32.07 1.04 5.66
CA SER A 22 -31.11 0.47 6.60
C SER A 22 -29.74 1.12 6.36
N ASN A 23 -29.00 1.34 7.45
CA ASN A 23 -27.68 1.99 7.52
C ASN A 23 -26.55 1.20 6.82
N LEU A 24 -26.86 0.52 5.71
CA LEU A 24 -25.93 -0.26 4.90
C LEU A 24 -24.73 0.57 4.46
N LYS A 25 -24.87 1.88 4.22
CA LYS A 25 -23.72 2.73 3.85
C LYS A 25 -22.58 2.71 4.90
N ASN A 26 -22.90 2.44 6.17
CA ASN A 26 -21.94 2.41 7.28
C ASN A 26 -21.64 0.99 7.80
N PHE A 27 -22.27 -0.04 7.23
CA PHE A 27 -22.01 -1.42 7.64
C PHE A 27 -20.53 -1.75 7.37
N LYS A 28 -19.82 -2.28 8.36
CA LYS A 28 -18.48 -2.84 8.17
C LYS A 28 -18.56 -4.32 8.44
N GLY A 29 -18.09 -5.11 7.48
CA GLY A 29 -17.93 -6.55 7.67
C GLY A 29 -17.04 -6.81 8.88
N ASN A 30 -17.39 -7.84 9.63
CA ASN A 30 -16.70 -8.16 10.86
C ASN A 30 -15.40 -8.97 10.63
N THR A 31 -15.09 -9.25 9.37
CA THR A 31 -13.95 -10.06 8.96
C THR A 31 -13.11 -9.27 7.97
N VAL A 32 -11.80 -9.28 8.20
CA VAL A 32 -10.77 -8.77 7.30
C VAL A 32 -10.02 -9.95 6.73
N TYR A 33 -10.03 -10.08 5.41
CA TYR A 33 -9.25 -11.07 4.69
C TYR A 33 -7.89 -10.48 4.34
N ILE A 34 -6.84 -11.25 4.60
CA ILE A 34 -5.46 -10.81 4.43
C ILE A 34 -4.87 -11.58 3.25
N TYR A 35 -4.56 -10.86 2.18
CA TYR A 35 -3.92 -11.42 0.99
C TYR A 35 -2.46 -10.98 0.95
N THR A 36 -1.54 -11.88 0.61
CA THR A 36 -0.13 -11.51 0.38
C THR A 36 0.10 -11.15 -1.08
N LEU A 37 1.00 -10.20 -1.32
CA LEU A 37 1.41 -9.76 -2.65
C LEU A 37 2.80 -10.30 -2.97
N THR A 38 2.96 -10.84 -4.17
CA THR A 38 4.26 -11.22 -4.71
C THR A 38 5.03 -9.97 -5.12
N GLU A 39 6.35 -10.06 -5.23
CA GLU A 39 7.20 -9.00 -5.78
C GLU A 39 6.67 -8.48 -7.12
N GLN A 40 6.29 -9.37 -8.04
CA GLN A 40 5.76 -8.98 -9.34
C GLN A 40 4.45 -8.18 -9.23
N ASN A 41 3.55 -8.56 -8.30
CA ASN A 41 2.30 -7.82 -8.09
C ASN A 41 2.59 -6.40 -7.60
N VAL A 42 3.52 -6.26 -6.66
CA VAL A 42 3.90 -4.95 -6.10
C VAL A 42 4.54 -4.06 -7.18
N LEU A 43 5.43 -4.61 -8.01
CA LEU A 43 6.01 -3.92 -9.16
C LEU A 43 4.92 -3.42 -10.14
N ASP A 44 3.93 -4.27 -10.45
CA ASP A 44 2.85 -3.93 -11.36
C ASP A 44 1.93 -2.82 -10.83
N ILE A 45 1.67 -2.81 -9.52
CA ILE A 45 0.86 -1.80 -8.83
C ILE A 45 1.59 -0.44 -8.80
N HIS A 46 2.83 -0.42 -8.32
CA HIS A 46 3.54 0.83 -8.02
C HIS A 46 4.22 1.46 -9.24
N ILE A 47 4.76 0.65 -10.16
CA ILE A 47 5.62 1.16 -11.25
C ILE A 47 4.86 1.30 -12.54
N HIS A 48 4.23 0.20 -12.98
CA HIS A 48 3.54 0.19 -14.25
C HIS A 48 2.26 1.05 -14.19
N LYS A 49 1.88 1.52 -12.99
CA LYS A 49 0.63 2.22 -12.69
C LYS A 49 -0.52 1.55 -13.43
N LYS A 50 -0.45 0.22 -13.57
CA LYS A 50 -1.49 -0.54 -14.23
C LYS A 50 -2.71 -0.24 -13.40
N THR A 51 -3.67 0.44 -14.00
CA THR A 51 -5.02 0.67 -13.47
C THR A 51 -5.81 -0.64 -13.38
N GLY A 52 -5.11 -1.77 -13.24
CA GLY A 52 -5.65 -3.08 -12.96
C GLY A 52 -6.48 -2.98 -11.69
N LYS A 53 -7.64 -3.65 -11.72
CA LYS A 53 -8.54 -3.63 -10.57
C LYS A 53 -7.80 -4.34 -9.44
N PRO A 54 -7.72 -3.79 -8.22
CA PRO A 54 -7.05 -4.44 -7.09
C PRO A 54 -7.49 -5.89 -6.84
N LEU A 55 -8.70 -6.25 -7.29
CA LEU A 55 -9.23 -7.61 -7.27
C LEU A 55 -8.38 -8.63 -8.05
N GLU A 56 -7.70 -8.21 -9.10
CA GLU A 56 -6.84 -9.08 -9.92
C GLU A 56 -5.61 -9.57 -9.15
N TYR A 57 -5.25 -8.95 -8.04
CA TYR A 57 -4.10 -9.36 -7.23
C TYR A 57 -4.50 -10.17 -5.98
N LEU A 58 -5.80 -10.44 -5.78
CA LEU A 58 -6.33 -11.17 -4.62
C LEU A 58 -6.26 -12.69 -4.83
N HIS A 59 -5.06 -13.21 -5.10
CA HIS A 59 -4.87 -14.62 -5.43
C HIS A 59 -4.49 -15.49 -4.22
N THR A 60 -3.69 -14.93 -3.30
CA THR A 60 -3.12 -15.71 -2.19
C THR A 60 -3.64 -15.19 -0.86
N LEU A 61 -4.77 -15.76 -0.41
CA LEU A 61 -5.30 -15.55 0.93
C LEU A 61 -4.38 -16.24 1.95
N ILE A 62 -3.86 -15.49 2.91
CA ILE A 62 -2.99 -16.03 3.97
C ILE A 62 -3.72 -16.19 5.30
N ASP A 63 -4.71 -15.34 5.59
CA ASP A 63 -5.52 -15.45 6.80
C ASP A 63 -6.83 -14.66 6.69
N SER A 64 -7.74 -14.87 7.63
CA SER A 64 -8.92 -14.06 7.86
C SER A 64 -9.10 -13.82 9.35
N VAL A 65 -9.22 -12.55 9.75
CA VAL A 65 -9.32 -12.17 11.16
C VAL A 65 -10.56 -11.34 11.42
N HIS A 66 -11.01 -11.34 12.66
CA HIS A 66 -12.03 -10.41 13.11
C HIS A 66 -11.49 -8.97 13.02
N THR A 67 -12.32 -8.00 12.62
CA THR A 67 -11.90 -6.60 12.45
C THR A 67 -11.23 -6.04 13.70
N ASP A 68 -11.80 -6.34 14.87
CA ASP A 68 -11.25 -5.91 16.17
C ASP A 68 -9.92 -6.58 16.56
N SER A 69 -9.58 -7.70 15.93
CA SER A 69 -8.32 -8.43 16.18
C SER A 69 -7.18 -7.97 15.27
N LEU A 70 -7.46 -7.17 14.24
CA LEU A 70 -6.45 -6.68 13.31
C LEU A 70 -5.29 -5.90 13.97
N PRO A 71 -5.50 -5.06 15.01
CA PRO A 71 -4.41 -4.32 15.65
C PRO A 71 -3.38 -5.20 16.37
N ILE A 72 -3.77 -6.40 16.80
CA ILE A 72 -2.89 -7.35 17.51
C ILE A 72 -2.35 -8.47 16.60
N TYR A 73 -2.71 -8.44 15.31
CA TYR A 73 -2.25 -9.42 14.34
C TYR A 73 -0.75 -9.25 14.07
N ARG A 74 -0.01 -10.36 14.13
CA ARG A 74 1.44 -10.38 13.90
C ARG A 74 1.72 -10.68 12.42
N PHE A 75 2.00 -9.64 11.66
CA PHE A 75 2.43 -9.78 10.28
C PHE A 75 3.91 -10.15 10.22
N GLN A 76 4.28 -11.01 9.28
CA GLN A 76 5.66 -11.08 8.80
C GLN A 76 5.92 -9.89 7.87
N PRO A 77 7.18 -9.48 7.68
CA PRO A 77 7.50 -8.46 6.68
C PRO A 77 7.02 -8.86 5.28
N GLY A 78 6.53 -7.88 4.52
CA GLY A 78 5.96 -8.08 3.19
C GLY A 78 4.85 -7.09 2.85
N TYR A 79 4.27 -7.30 1.68
CA TYR A 79 3.17 -6.51 1.13
C TYR A 79 1.87 -7.29 1.19
N TYR A 80 0.80 -6.62 1.64
CA TYR A 80 -0.49 -7.24 1.87
C TYR A 80 -1.64 -6.38 1.37
N PHE A 81 -2.73 -7.03 0.97
CA PHE A 81 -4.04 -6.41 0.88
C PHE A 81 -4.92 -6.85 2.03
N LEU A 82 -5.48 -5.87 2.74
CA LEU A 82 -6.52 -6.05 3.72
C LEU A 82 -7.87 -5.78 3.07
N VAL A 83 -8.70 -6.80 3.01
CA VAL A 83 -9.95 -6.78 2.25
C VAL A 83 -11.13 -6.97 3.20
N ARG A 84 -12.06 -6.02 3.21
CA ARG A 84 -13.29 -6.10 4.02
C ARG A 84 -14.48 -5.51 3.30
N VAL A 85 -15.67 -5.99 3.63
CA VAL A 85 -16.91 -5.38 3.14
C VAL A 85 -17.14 -4.07 3.90
N THR A 86 -17.45 -2.98 3.20
CA THR A 86 -17.88 -1.72 3.80
C THR A 86 -19.10 -1.23 3.03
N GLY A 87 -20.27 -1.45 3.59
CA GLY A 87 -21.58 -1.27 2.97
C GLY A 87 -21.79 -2.20 1.78
N ASN A 88 -22.07 -1.65 0.61
CA ASN A 88 -22.29 -2.41 -0.62
C ASN A 88 -21.02 -2.51 -1.49
N ARG A 89 -19.84 -2.22 -0.94
CA ARG A 89 -18.56 -2.26 -1.65
C ARG A 89 -17.51 -3.06 -0.90
N LEU A 90 -16.53 -3.55 -1.65
CA LEU A 90 -15.30 -4.11 -1.12
C LEU A 90 -14.30 -2.97 -0.87
N ALA A 91 -13.87 -2.81 0.38
CA ALA A 91 -12.77 -1.94 0.74
C ALA A 91 -11.48 -2.77 0.71
N ILE A 92 -10.49 -2.29 -0.05
CA ILE A 92 -9.17 -2.92 -0.18
C ILE A 92 -8.16 -1.87 0.28
N GLU A 93 -7.36 -2.22 1.27
CA GLU A 93 -6.34 -1.37 1.88
C GLU A 93 -4.99 -2.05 1.69
N GLU A 94 -4.00 -1.34 1.14
CA GLU A 94 -2.63 -1.82 1.06
C GLU A 94 -1.94 -1.67 2.41
N LYS A 95 -1.25 -2.71 2.86
CA LYS A 95 -0.46 -2.71 4.08
C LYS A 95 0.95 -3.22 3.78
N ILE A 96 1.94 -2.40 4.10
CA ILE A 96 3.36 -2.71 3.97
C ILE A 96 3.90 -2.92 5.39
N ILE A 97 4.52 -4.07 5.62
CA ILE A 97 5.22 -4.39 6.87
C ILE A 97 6.68 -4.60 6.50
N THR A 98 7.59 -3.88 7.16
CA THR A 98 9.01 -3.88 6.81
C THR A 98 9.82 -3.71 8.08
N THR A 99 10.98 -4.38 8.16
CA THR A 99 11.96 -4.14 9.24
C THR A 99 13.07 -3.18 8.83
N ILE A 100 13.08 -2.79 7.55
CA ILE A 100 14.02 -1.82 6.98
C ILE A 100 13.37 -0.49 6.68
N PHE A 101 14.10 0.58 7.02
CA PHE A 101 13.67 1.97 6.86
C PHE A 101 14.68 2.71 5.97
N PRO A 102 14.38 2.84 4.67
CA PRO A 102 15.22 3.61 3.76
C PRO A 102 15.05 5.11 3.96
N GLN A 103 16.18 5.81 4.04
CA GLN A 103 16.27 7.26 4.05
C GLN A 103 17.19 7.71 2.91
N LEU A 104 16.61 8.45 1.96
CA LEU A 104 17.38 9.06 0.87
C LEU A 104 18.05 10.34 1.38
N LEU A 105 19.36 10.44 1.21
CA LEU A 105 20.10 11.68 1.40
C LEU A 105 20.17 12.42 0.07
N HIS A 106 19.75 13.68 0.09
CA HIS A 106 19.84 14.54 -1.08
C HIS A 106 21.04 15.47 -0.93
N ASN A 107 22.10 15.22 -1.71
CA ASN A 107 23.30 16.06 -1.76
C ASN A 107 23.44 16.83 -3.10
N GLY A 108 22.45 16.71 -3.99
CA GLY A 108 22.41 17.39 -5.29
C GLY A 108 23.23 16.75 -6.41
N ASN A 109 24.11 15.79 -6.13
CA ASN A 109 25.01 15.21 -7.13
C ASN A 109 24.93 13.69 -7.23
N ASP A 110 24.78 13.02 -6.09
CA ASP A 110 24.88 11.58 -5.97
C ASP A 110 23.60 10.98 -5.39
N PHE A 111 23.37 9.73 -5.75
CA PHE A 111 22.44 8.89 -5.03
C PHE A 111 23.08 8.39 -3.73
N GLN A 112 22.45 8.69 -2.60
CA GLN A 112 22.89 8.19 -1.29
C GLN A 112 21.69 7.67 -0.50
N LEU A 113 21.70 6.37 -0.22
CA LEU A 113 20.64 5.70 0.52
C LEU A 113 21.18 5.16 1.84
N LEU A 114 20.61 5.65 2.93
CA LEU A 114 20.79 5.08 4.26
C LEU A 114 19.70 4.04 4.50
N LEU A 115 20.07 2.92 5.10
CA LEU A 115 19.12 1.90 5.56
C LEU A 115 19.27 1.73 7.06
N TYR A 116 18.15 1.73 7.76
CA TYR A 116 18.10 1.50 9.20
C TYR A 116 17.17 0.34 9.55
N ASP A 117 17.45 -0.37 10.63
CA ASP A 117 16.53 -1.32 11.23
C ASP A 117 15.54 -0.62 12.19
N GLU A 118 14.62 -1.38 12.79
CA GLU A 118 13.65 -0.89 13.78
C GLU A 118 14.28 -0.28 15.03
N GLN A 119 15.53 -0.63 15.34
CA GLN A 119 16.29 -0.11 16.47
C GLN A 119 17.14 1.11 16.09
N GLY A 120 17.13 1.51 14.81
CA GLY A 120 17.92 2.63 14.28
C GLY A 120 19.38 2.26 13.98
N ASN A 121 19.75 0.98 13.97
CA ASN A 121 21.10 0.57 13.57
C ASN A 121 21.23 0.61 12.04
N PRO A 122 22.42 0.97 11.51
CA PRO A 122 22.65 0.94 10.08
C PRO A 122 22.63 -0.49 9.54
N VAL A 123 21.90 -0.70 8.45
CA VAL A 123 21.86 -1.96 7.70
C VAL A 123 22.86 -1.88 6.56
N THR A 124 23.93 -2.66 6.64
CA THR A 124 25.11 -2.55 5.74
C THR A 124 25.27 -3.73 4.77
N ASN A 125 24.49 -4.79 4.97
CA ASN A 125 24.56 -6.07 4.26
C ASN A 125 23.30 -6.36 3.43
N ALA A 126 22.45 -5.37 3.18
CA ALA A 126 21.35 -5.47 2.23
C ALA A 126 21.86 -5.48 0.78
N VAL A 127 21.09 -6.09 -0.12
CA VAL A 127 21.26 -5.97 -1.56
C VAL A 127 20.36 -4.84 -2.05
N VAL A 128 20.98 -3.73 -2.45
CA VAL A 128 20.26 -2.57 -3.00
C VAL A 128 20.45 -2.56 -4.51
N LEU A 129 19.35 -2.50 -5.25
CA LEU A 129 19.33 -2.34 -6.70
C LEU A 129 18.68 -1.01 -7.06
N LEU A 130 19.31 -0.24 -7.93
CA LEU A 130 18.76 0.95 -8.57
C LEU A 130 18.57 0.65 -10.05
N ASP A 131 17.33 0.56 -10.53
CA ASP A 131 17.00 0.12 -11.89
C ASP A 131 17.80 -1.12 -12.32
N ASP A 132 17.75 -2.15 -11.46
CA ASP A 132 18.46 -3.43 -11.61
C ASP A 132 20.00 -3.37 -11.52
N THR A 133 20.58 -2.19 -11.35
CA THR A 133 22.02 -2.03 -11.07
C THR A 133 22.28 -2.15 -9.57
N LYS A 134 23.15 -3.08 -9.19
CA LYS A 134 23.52 -3.26 -7.78
C LYS A 134 24.33 -2.07 -7.28
N ILE A 135 23.87 -1.48 -6.17
CA ILE A 135 24.55 -0.41 -5.46
C ILE A 135 25.32 -1.00 -4.29
N GLU A 136 26.60 -0.67 -4.19
CA GLU A 136 27.45 -1.14 -3.10
C GLU A 136 27.35 -0.22 -1.88
N TYR A 137 27.50 -0.82 -0.70
CA TYR A 137 27.60 -0.09 0.54
C TYR A 137 29.00 0.52 0.67
N ASN A 138 29.07 1.82 0.94
CA ASN A 138 30.28 2.55 1.22
C ASN A 138 30.43 2.76 2.73
N SER A 139 31.42 2.11 3.33
CA SER A 139 31.69 2.18 4.78
C SER A 139 32.19 3.55 5.25
N GLU A 140 32.85 4.33 4.39
CA GLU A 140 33.31 5.68 4.73
C GLU A 140 32.14 6.66 4.87
N LEU A 141 31.13 6.49 4.01
CA LEU A 141 29.93 7.32 3.97
C LEU A 141 28.73 6.72 4.72
N ASN A 142 28.90 5.52 5.30
CA ASN A 142 27.87 4.74 5.96
C ASN A 142 26.56 4.63 5.15
N SER A 143 26.65 4.49 3.82
CA SER A 143 25.48 4.53 2.93
C SER A 143 25.71 3.74 1.64
N TYR A 144 24.62 3.38 0.97
CA TYR A 144 24.64 2.85 -0.38
C TYR A 144 24.77 4.01 -1.36
N CYS A 145 25.85 4.04 -2.13
CA CYS A 145 26.19 5.18 -2.97
C CYS A 145 26.30 4.79 -4.44
N TYR A 146 25.67 5.58 -5.31
CA TYR A 146 25.89 5.51 -6.75
C TYR A 146 26.41 6.87 -7.24
N LYS A 147 27.70 6.89 -7.58
CA LYS A 147 28.43 8.08 -8.02
C LYS A 147 28.25 8.29 -9.52
N ASP A 148 27.02 8.49 -9.98
CA ASP A 148 26.78 8.99 -11.32
C ASP A 148 25.36 9.55 -11.45
N ARG A 149 25.26 10.86 -11.19
CA ARG A 149 24.11 11.76 -11.42
C ARG A 149 22.92 11.57 -10.48
N ILE A 150 22.16 12.66 -10.37
CA ILE A 150 20.77 12.67 -9.90
C ILE A 150 20.00 11.61 -10.69
N HIS A 151 19.62 10.53 -10.02
CA HIS A 151 18.93 9.40 -10.63
C HIS A 151 17.49 9.35 -10.14
N ASN A 152 16.55 9.42 -11.08
CA ASN A 152 15.17 9.03 -10.84
C ASN A 152 15.03 7.57 -11.24
N GLY A 153 14.55 6.73 -10.34
CA GLY A 153 14.46 5.31 -10.62
C GLY A 153 13.79 4.52 -9.52
N LEU A 154 13.64 3.23 -9.77
CA LEU A 154 13.14 2.29 -8.80
C LEU A 154 14.30 1.76 -7.97
N THR A 155 14.19 1.92 -6.65
CA THR A 155 15.05 1.21 -5.72
C THR A 155 14.37 -0.05 -5.21
N LYS A 156 15.05 -1.18 -5.39
CA LYS A 156 14.70 -2.49 -4.80
C LYS A 156 15.68 -2.78 -3.68
N ILE A 157 15.19 -3.14 -2.51
CA ILE A 157 16.02 -3.45 -1.35
C ILE A 157 15.68 -4.86 -0.91
N TYR A 158 16.67 -5.72 -0.78
CA TYR A 158 16.53 -7.06 -0.22
C TYR A 158 17.38 -7.17 1.04
N TYR A 159 16.76 -7.56 2.13
CA TYR A 159 17.43 -7.72 3.43
C TYR A 159 16.73 -8.81 4.22
N SER A 160 17.46 -9.73 4.85
CA SER A 160 16.89 -10.74 5.76
C SER A 160 15.66 -11.53 5.21
N GLY A 161 15.55 -11.71 3.89
CA GLY A 161 14.42 -12.39 3.24
C GLY A 161 13.19 -11.52 2.96
N GLU A 162 13.18 -10.24 3.36
CA GLU A 162 12.20 -9.25 2.93
C GLU A 162 12.66 -8.48 1.68
N PHE A 163 11.70 -7.95 0.93
CA PHE A 163 11.93 -7.04 -0.18
C PHE A 163 11.14 -5.74 0.04
N LEU A 164 11.70 -4.62 -0.38
CA LEU A 164 11.05 -3.32 -0.33
C LEU A 164 11.27 -2.57 -1.64
N PHE A 165 10.20 -1.98 -2.16
CA PHE A 165 10.22 -1.10 -3.32
C PHE A 165 10.02 0.34 -2.90
N ARG A 166 10.85 1.22 -3.47
CA ARG A 166 10.66 2.67 -3.37
C ARG A 166 10.95 3.31 -4.71
N GLU A 167 9.98 4.03 -5.25
CA GLU A 167 10.22 4.98 -6.33
C GLU A 167 10.96 6.18 -5.74
N ILE A 168 12.13 6.48 -6.29
CA ILE A 168 12.93 7.61 -5.88
C ILE A 168 12.78 8.68 -6.94
N VAL A 169 12.02 9.71 -6.57
CA VAL A 169 11.87 10.92 -7.34
C VAL A 169 12.76 11.97 -6.71
N VAL A 170 13.90 12.24 -7.35
CA VAL A 170 14.72 13.38 -6.98
C VAL A 170 14.04 14.62 -7.54
N CYS A 171 13.50 15.45 -6.66
CA CYS A 171 12.98 16.78 -7.01
C CYS A 171 14.15 17.68 -7.43
N GLY A 172 14.52 17.62 -8.72
CA GLY A 172 15.41 18.60 -9.33
C GLY A 172 14.70 19.95 -9.49
N GLU A 173 15.44 21.03 -9.23
CA GLU A 173 15.04 22.44 -9.34
C GLU A 173 14.09 22.74 -10.51
N LYS A 174 13.13 23.65 -10.25
CA LYS A 174 12.42 24.38 -11.30
C LYS A 174 13.47 24.93 -12.26
N LYS A 175 13.52 24.41 -13.49
CA LYS A 175 14.13 25.13 -14.62
C LYS A 175 13.55 26.54 -14.57
N GLY A 176 14.42 27.53 -14.39
CA GLY A 176 14.05 28.93 -14.46
C GLY A 176 13.19 29.15 -15.70
N ILE A 177 11.96 29.57 -15.49
CA ILE A 177 11.17 30.19 -16.54
C ILE A 177 11.92 31.49 -16.80
N GLY A 178 12.71 31.50 -17.87
CA GLY A 178 13.25 32.74 -18.39
C GLY A 178 12.08 33.66 -18.70
N TYR A 179 12.00 34.76 -17.95
CA TYR A 179 11.30 35.96 -18.38
C TYR A 179 12.26 36.81 -19.19
#